data_AF-A0AAD6JU76-F1
#
_entry.id   AF-A0AAD6JU76-F1
#
_cell.length_a   1.000
_cell.length_b   1.000
_cell.length_c   1.000
_cell.angle_alpha   90.00
_cell.angle_beta   90.00
_cell.angle_gamma   90.00
#
_symmetry.space_group_name_H-M   'P 1'
#
loop_
_entity.id
_entity.type
_entity.pdbx_description
1 polymer ?
#
loop_
_entity_poly.entity_id
_entity_poly.type
_entity_poly.pdbx_seq_one_letter_code
_entity_poly.pdbx_strand_id
1 'polypeptide(L)'
;MQEPSAASMHHVVHKFHEVFQLKQGRYSDLSAANISEMMKSNSLDNAPTQSLLSVVNGIFDESIERKNDKIPHRVACLLRKVVQEIERRISTHADHLRTQNNLFKVREEKYQLRIRVLEALASGTGEERGVVMDRLQQIKIEKSKMEEEKKTGVEHVAKLIKEQEQRDVELSDLKQELKLGKQRHELHCLQMETEAKAGKDGLEGRMKELEILLEDSRNQVRVLEAYSQSKSNMFNKKEHIFKSFVEFQFGALKELMLNLEEFNDRGVKLKALIDATGDYHIVLAENRRMFNELQELKGNIRVYCQIRPFLPGQAAKHTTVEYIGEHGELAIVNPSKQGKDRRRNFKFNKIFGPESTQAEVYLDTQPLIWCKSRGNKIFESIKVYSPFE
;
A
#
# COMPACT_ATOMS: atom_id res chain seq x y z
N MET A 1 -125.37 19.60 4.56
CA MET A 1 -126.19 19.43 5.77
C MET A 1 -127.51 20.16 5.57
N GLN A 2 -128.59 19.47 5.90
CA GLN A 2 -130.04 19.78 5.98
C GLN A 2 -130.57 21.22 5.81
N GLU A 3 -131.70 21.29 5.10
CA GLU A 3 -132.76 22.31 5.07
C GLU A 3 -133.45 22.49 6.45
N PRO A 4 -134.25 23.56 6.65
CA PRO A 4 -135.70 23.28 6.76
C PRO A 4 -136.69 24.34 6.21
N SER A 5 -137.92 23.83 6.13
CA SER A 5 -139.23 24.21 5.56
C SER A 5 -140.11 25.26 6.31
N ALA A 6 -141.26 25.58 5.69
CA ALA A 6 -142.60 25.94 6.21
C ALA A 6 -143.02 27.43 6.10
N ALA A 7 -144.00 27.79 5.26
CA ALA A 7 -145.45 27.58 5.38
C ALA A 7 -146.13 28.44 6.47
N SER A 8 -146.65 29.62 6.08
CA SER A 8 -147.81 30.31 6.70
C SER A 8 -148.03 31.65 5.99
N MET A 9 -149.06 31.77 5.14
CA MET A 9 -149.77 33.02 4.76
C MET A 9 -150.87 32.71 3.72
N HIS A 10 -151.58 31.58 3.89
CA HIS A 10 -152.63 31.10 2.97
C HIS A 10 -154.06 31.51 3.37
N HIS A 11 -154.31 32.38 4.36
CA HIS A 11 -155.63 32.44 5.02
C HIS A 11 -156.48 33.74 4.88
N VAL A 12 -156.08 34.79 4.15
CA VAL A 12 -156.81 36.10 4.21
C VAL A 12 -157.55 36.53 2.92
N VAL A 13 -157.31 35.94 1.74
CA VAL A 13 -157.86 36.51 0.49
C VAL A 13 -159.22 35.89 0.07
N HIS A 14 -159.75 34.95 0.85
CA HIS A 14 -160.94 34.15 0.51
C HIS A 14 -162.30 34.88 0.53
N LYS A 15 -162.36 36.21 0.66
CA LYS A 15 -163.63 36.97 0.77
C LYS A 15 -163.91 38.01 -0.33
N PHE A 16 -163.06 38.11 -1.34
CA PHE A 16 -163.15 39.17 -2.36
C PHE A 16 -163.59 38.71 -3.76
N HIS A 17 -163.68 37.41 -4.03
CA HIS A 17 -163.98 36.94 -5.39
C HIS A 17 -165.48 36.78 -5.70
N GLU A 18 -166.37 36.80 -4.70
CA GLU A 18 -167.82 36.72 -4.93
C GLU A 18 -168.45 38.04 -5.39
N VAL A 19 -167.75 39.18 -5.26
CA VAL A 19 -168.31 40.51 -5.61
C VAL A 19 -168.13 40.84 -7.10
N PHE A 20 -167.23 40.17 -7.82
CA PHE A 20 -166.90 40.51 -9.22
C PHE A 20 -167.30 39.44 -10.26
N GLN A 21 -168.31 38.62 -9.95
CA GLN A 21 -168.92 37.65 -10.87
C GLN A 21 -170.25 38.14 -11.48
N LEU A 22 -170.44 39.46 -11.68
CA LEU A 22 -171.62 39.97 -12.37
C LEU A 22 -171.40 40.09 -13.90
N LYS A 23 -172.06 39.18 -14.61
CA LYS A 23 -172.30 39.19 -16.05
C LYS A 23 -172.98 40.48 -16.51
N GLN A 24 -172.60 40.94 -17.71
CA GLN A 24 -173.49 41.46 -18.76
C GLN A 24 -174.71 42.24 -18.23
N GLY A 25 -174.46 43.41 -17.62
CA GLY A 25 -175.50 44.30 -17.11
C GLY A 25 -175.02 45.74 -17.21
N ARG A 26 -175.79 46.58 -17.89
CA ARG A 26 -175.51 48.00 -18.17
C ARG A 26 -175.05 48.74 -16.90
N TYR A 27 -173.87 49.37 -16.86
CA TYR A 27 -173.43 50.22 -15.73
C TYR A 27 -174.24 51.54 -15.60
N SER A 28 -175.32 51.69 -16.38
CA SER A 28 -176.14 52.91 -16.44
C SER A 28 -177.04 53.12 -15.23
N ASP A 29 -177.26 52.07 -14.46
CA ASP A 29 -178.17 52.09 -13.31
C ASP A 29 -177.42 52.09 -11.98
N LEU A 30 -176.10 52.32 -11.99
CA LEU A 30 -175.32 52.48 -10.77
C LEU A 30 -175.73 53.76 -10.04
N SER A 31 -176.60 53.57 -9.05
CA SER A 31 -177.00 54.60 -8.10
C SER A 31 -175.75 55.25 -7.50
N ALA A 32 -175.82 56.57 -7.28
CA ALA A 32 -174.72 57.36 -6.70
C ALA A 32 -174.20 56.81 -5.36
N ALA A 33 -174.96 55.97 -4.66
CA ALA A 33 -174.55 55.31 -3.42
C ALA A 33 -173.45 54.26 -3.64
N ASN A 34 -173.56 53.44 -4.69
CA ASN A 34 -172.64 52.32 -4.93
C ASN A 34 -171.24 52.80 -5.34
N ILE A 35 -171.16 53.86 -6.16
CA ILE A 35 -169.87 54.48 -6.53
C ILE A 35 -169.28 55.22 -5.32
N SER A 36 -170.12 55.84 -4.48
CA SER A 36 -169.64 56.49 -3.26
C SER A 36 -169.12 55.49 -2.22
N GLU A 37 -169.64 54.26 -2.21
CA GLU A 37 -169.15 53.17 -1.36
C GLU A 37 -167.79 52.66 -1.84
N MET A 38 -167.58 52.51 -3.16
CA MET A 38 -166.24 52.22 -3.71
C MET A 38 -165.23 53.35 -3.49
N MET A 39 -165.69 54.62 -3.43
CA MET A 39 -164.85 55.79 -3.14
C MET A 39 -164.54 55.94 -1.64
N LYS A 40 -165.43 55.47 -0.76
CA LYS A 40 -165.28 55.50 0.70
C LYS A 40 -164.49 54.28 1.19
N SER A 41 -163.16 54.46 1.16
CA SER A 41 -162.13 53.81 1.98
C SER A 41 -161.92 52.28 1.90
N ASN A 42 -160.67 51.92 1.59
CA ASN A 42 -159.94 50.65 1.79
C ASN A 42 -160.29 49.42 0.93
N SER A 43 -161.30 49.47 0.05
CA SER A 43 -161.63 48.32 -0.82
C SER A 43 -160.61 48.07 -1.95
N LEU A 44 -159.87 49.10 -2.38
CA LEU A 44 -158.93 49.02 -3.51
C LEU A 44 -157.52 48.55 -3.11
N ASP A 45 -157.09 48.84 -1.88
CA ASP A 45 -155.71 48.59 -1.43
C ASP A 45 -155.40 47.09 -1.29
N ASN A 46 -156.40 46.28 -0.95
CA ASN A 46 -156.30 44.83 -0.77
C ASN A 46 -156.78 44.02 -1.99
N ALA A 47 -157.16 44.69 -3.08
CA ALA A 47 -157.67 44.01 -4.26
C ALA A 47 -156.52 43.30 -5.03
N PRO A 48 -156.77 42.10 -5.58
CA PRO A 48 -155.84 41.46 -6.50
C PRO A 48 -155.58 42.36 -7.71
N THR A 49 -154.33 42.48 -8.15
CA THR A 49 -153.95 43.36 -9.27
C THR A 49 -154.75 43.03 -10.55
N GLN A 50 -155.07 41.75 -10.77
CA GLN A 50 -155.95 41.29 -11.85
C GLN A 50 -157.39 41.79 -11.75
N SER A 51 -157.97 41.86 -10.55
CA SER A 51 -159.35 42.34 -10.35
C SER A 51 -159.47 43.84 -10.55
N LEU A 52 -158.46 44.62 -10.16
CA LEU A 52 -158.40 46.07 -10.43
C LEU A 52 -158.34 46.37 -11.94
N LEU A 53 -157.55 45.59 -12.68
CA LEU A 53 -157.46 45.67 -14.15
C LEU A 53 -158.76 45.26 -14.85
N SER A 54 -159.49 44.25 -14.35
CA SER A 54 -160.75 43.83 -14.99
C SER A 54 -161.87 44.87 -14.83
N VAL A 55 -161.90 45.61 -13.71
CA VAL A 55 -162.83 46.73 -13.52
C VAL A 55 -162.51 47.89 -14.47
N VAL A 56 -161.23 48.20 -14.65
CA VAL A 56 -160.76 49.20 -15.62
C VAL A 56 -161.18 48.79 -17.04
N ASN A 57 -160.98 47.53 -17.42
CA ASN A 57 -161.35 47.03 -18.74
C ASN A 57 -162.87 47.02 -18.98
N GLY A 58 -163.68 46.62 -17.99
CA GLY A 58 -165.15 46.64 -18.11
C GLY A 58 -165.74 48.06 -18.27
N ILE A 59 -165.12 49.07 -17.65
CA ILE A 59 -165.49 50.48 -17.86
C ILE A 59 -165.11 50.94 -19.26
N PHE A 60 -163.94 50.53 -19.76
CA PHE A 60 -163.51 50.85 -21.11
C PHE A 60 -164.42 50.20 -22.17
N ASP A 61 -164.84 48.94 -21.99
CA ASP A 61 -165.69 48.22 -22.94
C ASP A 61 -167.09 48.87 -23.09
N GLU A 62 -167.72 49.31 -21.98
CA GLU A 62 -169.01 50.00 -22.06
C GLU A 62 -168.89 51.44 -22.59
N SER A 63 -167.72 52.07 -22.43
CA SER A 63 -167.43 53.37 -23.05
C SER A 63 -167.28 53.28 -24.57
N ILE A 64 -166.85 52.13 -25.08
CA ILE A 64 -166.66 51.88 -26.52
C ILE A 64 -168.00 51.54 -27.19
N GLU A 65 -168.92 50.80 -26.53
CA GLU A 65 -170.19 50.38 -27.13
C GLU A 65 -171.25 51.48 -27.31
N ARG A 66 -171.17 52.63 -26.59
CA ARG A 66 -172.27 53.62 -26.53
C ARG A 66 -172.13 54.93 -27.30
N LYS A 67 -171.04 55.18 -28.02
CA LYS A 67 -170.86 56.41 -28.84
C LYS A 67 -171.40 57.70 -28.18
N ASN A 68 -171.08 57.89 -26.90
CA ASN A 68 -171.33 59.13 -26.18
C ASN A 68 -170.06 59.47 -25.40
N ASP A 69 -169.30 60.42 -25.96
CA ASP A 69 -167.89 60.73 -25.66
C ASP A 69 -167.66 61.48 -24.33
N LYS A 70 -168.56 61.34 -23.35
CA LYS A 70 -168.42 61.97 -22.04
C LYS A 70 -168.53 60.92 -20.93
N ILE A 71 -167.38 60.41 -20.48
CA ILE A 71 -167.29 59.61 -19.26
C ILE A 71 -167.64 60.52 -18.08
N PRO A 72 -168.64 60.16 -17.25
CA PRO A 72 -168.99 60.93 -16.06
C PRO A 72 -167.79 61.10 -15.12
N HIS A 73 -167.54 62.32 -14.65
CA HIS A 73 -166.34 62.70 -13.88
C HIS A 73 -166.07 61.82 -12.63
N ARG A 74 -167.11 61.20 -12.06
CA ARG A 74 -167.01 60.26 -10.94
C ARG A 74 -166.32 58.94 -11.32
N VAL A 75 -166.54 58.43 -12.54
CA VAL A 75 -165.91 57.21 -13.06
C VAL A 75 -164.42 57.46 -13.36
N ALA A 76 -164.08 58.64 -13.88
CA ALA A 76 -162.69 59.06 -14.08
C ALA A 76 -161.90 59.21 -12.77
N CYS A 77 -162.55 59.67 -11.69
CA CYS A 77 -161.93 59.72 -10.36
C CYS A 77 -161.62 58.31 -9.81
N LEU A 78 -162.50 57.34 -10.06
CA LEU A 78 -162.30 55.96 -9.66
C LEU A 78 -161.11 55.32 -10.41
N LEU A 79 -161.07 55.50 -11.73
CA LEU A 79 -159.96 55.08 -12.60
C LEU A 79 -158.62 55.66 -12.14
N ARG A 80 -158.57 56.95 -11.79
CA ARG A 80 -157.35 57.61 -11.29
C ARG A 80 -156.83 56.97 -10.00
N LYS A 81 -157.72 56.61 -9.07
CA LYS A 81 -157.33 55.94 -7.83
C LYS A 81 -156.79 54.52 -8.07
N VAL A 82 -157.40 53.76 -9.00
CA VAL A 82 -156.94 52.42 -9.37
C VAL A 82 -155.55 52.46 -10.00
N VAL A 83 -155.30 53.42 -10.91
CA VAL A 83 -153.99 53.58 -11.55
C VAL A 83 -152.89 53.94 -10.55
N GLN A 84 -153.16 54.85 -9.60
CA GLN A 84 -152.19 55.23 -8.57
C GLN A 84 -151.78 54.06 -7.67
N GLU A 85 -152.70 53.14 -7.35
CA GLU A 85 -152.37 51.95 -6.56
C GLU A 85 -151.56 50.93 -7.37
N ILE A 86 -151.80 50.81 -8.68
CA ILE A 86 -150.97 49.98 -9.58
C ILE A 86 -149.54 50.55 -9.65
N GLU A 87 -149.38 51.87 -9.81
CA GLU A 87 -148.05 52.53 -9.81
C GLU A 87 -147.29 52.28 -8.50
N ARG A 88 -147.95 52.43 -7.34
CA ARG A 88 -147.34 52.19 -6.02
C ARG A 88 -146.80 50.77 -5.88
N ARG A 89 -147.51 49.75 -6.40
CA ARG A 89 -147.09 48.34 -6.38
C ARG A 89 -145.91 48.07 -7.32
N ILE A 90 -145.87 48.72 -8.47
CA ILE A 90 -144.73 48.62 -9.41
C ILE A 90 -143.46 49.18 -8.75
N SER A 91 -143.54 50.33 -8.08
CA SER A 91 -142.39 50.91 -7.37
C SER A 91 -141.85 50.01 -6.26
N THR A 92 -142.73 49.41 -5.45
CA THR A 92 -142.30 48.49 -4.37
C THR A 92 -141.65 47.22 -4.91
N HIS A 93 -142.14 46.70 -6.05
CA HIS A 93 -141.53 45.52 -6.69
C HIS A 93 -140.15 45.84 -7.29
N ALA A 94 -139.98 47.03 -7.88
CA ALA A 94 -138.70 47.48 -8.43
C ALA A 94 -137.61 47.64 -7.36
N ASP A 95 -137.96 48.14 -6.17
CA ASP A 95 -137.01 48.26 -5.07
C ASP A 95 -136.58 46.89 -4.51
N HIS A 96 -137.50 45.92 -4.41
CA HIS A 96 -137.15 44.55 -4.00
C HIS A 96 -136.15 43.87 -4.95
N LEU A 97 -136.34 44.04 -6.27
CA LEU A 97 -135.43 43.56 -7.30
C LEU A 97 -134.03 44.20 -7.17
N ARG A 98 -133.96 45.48 -6.83
CA ARG A 98 -132.69 46.20 -6.62
C ARG A 98 -131.92 45.65 -5.41
N THR A 99 -132.61 45.38 -4.30
CA THR A 99 -131.99 44.81 -3.09
C THR A 99 -131.48 43.39 -3.34
N GLN A 100 -132.24 42.55 -4.05
CA GLN A 100 -131.82 41.20 -4.43
C GLN A 100 -130.53 41.22 -5.27
N ASN A 101 -130.44 42.11 -6.24
CA ASN A 101 -129.29 42.16 -7.15
C ASN A 101 -127.98 42.56 -6.45
N ASN A 102 -128.04 43.51 -5.51
CA ASN A 102 -126.88 43.88 -4.69
C ASN A 102 -126.36 42.71 -3.83
N LEU A 103 -127.25 41.85 -3.33
CA LEU A 103 -126.88 40.67 -2.54
C LEU A 103 -126.12 39.63 -3.39
N PHE A 104 -126.51 39.44 -4.66
CA PHE A 104 -125.79 38.54 -5.56
C PHE A 104 -124.38 39.02 -5.87
N LYS A 105 -124.20 40.33 -6.09
CA LYS A 105 -122.89 40.92 -6.38
C LYS A 105 -121.87 40.71 -5.25
N VAL A 106 -122.30 40.92 -4.00
CA VAL A 106 -121.43 40.70 -2.82
C VAL A 106 -121.02 39.22 -2.68
N ARG A 107 -121.91 38.28 -3.01
CA ARG A 107 -121.58 36.84 -2.98
C ARG A 107 -120.59 36.46 -4.08
N GLU A 108 -120.76 37.00 -5.27
CA GLU A 108 -119.85 36.75 -6.41
C GLU A 108 -118.42 37.21 -6.08
N GLU A 109 -118.27 38.43 -5.53
CA GLU A 109 -116.98 38.96 -5.11
C GLU A 109 -116.30 38.08 -4.04
N LYS A 110 -117.08 37.56 -3.08
CA LYS A 110 -116.56 36.65 -2.04
C LYS A 110 -116.03 35.32 -2.62
N TYR A 111 -116.70 34.76 -3.61
CA TYR A 111 -116.23 33.52 -4.26
C TYR A 111 -114.98 33.76 -5.10
N GLN A 112 -114.91 34.89 -5.81
CA GLN A 112 -113.72 35.28 -6.57
C GLN A 112 -112.49 35.44 -5.67
N LEU A 113 -112.63 36.04 -4.49
CA LEU A 113 -111.51 36.16 -3.54
C LEU A 113 -111.02 34.78 -3.06
N ARG A 114 -111.95 33.84 -2.83
CA ARG A 114 -111.62 32.51 -2.33
C ARG A 114 -110.90 31.64 -3.37
N ILE A 115 -111.25 31.78 -4.65
CA ILE A 115 -110.54 31.11 -5.75
C ILE A 115 -109.09 31.60 -5.81
N ARG A 116 -108.87 32.92 -5.74
CA ARG A 116 -107.53 33.52 -5.81
C ARG A 116 -106.60 33.05 -4.68
N VAL A 117 -107.13 32.87 -3.48
CA VAL A 117 -106.36 32.34 -2.32
C VAL A 117 -105.97 30.86 -2.52
N LEU A 118 -106.86 30.05 -3.09
CA LEU A 118 -106.57 28.64 -3.35
C LEU A 118 -105.53 28.46 -4.46
N GLU A 119 -105.56 29.30 -5.50
CA GLU A 119 -104.54 29.31 -6.55
C GLU A 119 -103.15 29.67 -6.01
N ALA A 120 -103.06 30.66 -5.11
CA ALA A 120 -101.79 31.04 -4.47
C ALA A 120 -101.22 29.95 -3.54
N LEU A 121 -102.06 29.17 -2.86
CA LEU A 121 -101.62 28.04 -2.03
C LEU A 121 -101.16 26.85 -2.89
N ALA A 122 -101.82 26.60 -4.02
CA ALA A 122 -101.45 25.52 -4.93
C ALA A 122 -100.10 25.76 -5.63
N SER A 123 -99.79 27.02 -6.00
CA SER A 123 -98.50 27.37 -6.62
C SER A 123 -97.32 27.27 -5.63
N GLY A 124 -97.47 27.75 -4.39
CA GLY A 124 -96.41 27.66 -3.37
C GLY A 124 -96.01 26.23 -2.99
N THR A 125 -96.97 25.30 -2.98
CA THR A 125 -96.70 23.88 -2.62
C THR A 125 -95.93 23.13 -3.72
N GLY A 126 -95.96 23.62 -4.97
CA GLY A 126 -95.19 23.05 -6.09
C GLY A 126 -93.70 23.42 -6.05
N GLU A 127 -93.41 24.69 -5.73
CA GLU A 127 -92.04 25.22 -5.64
C GLU A 127 -91.26 24.61 -4.46
N GLU A 128 -91.90 24.49 -3.28
CA GLU A 128 -91.29 23.84 -2.11
C GLU A 128 -90.96 22.37 -2.35
N ARG A 129 -91.81 21.65 -3.09
CA ARG A 129 -91.60 20.23 -3.41
C ARG A 129 -90.43 20.04 -4.39
N GLY A 130 -90.24 20.97 -5.33
CA GLY A 130 -89.08 20.99 -6.24
C GLY A 130 -87.75 21.21 -5.51
N VAL A 131 -87.68 22.20 -4.62
CA VAL A 131 -86.45 22.52 -3.85
C VAL A 131 -86.04 21.37 -2.92
N VAL A 132 -87.02 20.67 -2.31
CA VAL A 132 -86.73 19.49 -1.47
C VAL A 132 -86.20 18.31 -2.30
N MET A 133 -86.73 18.11 -3.50
CA MET A 133 -86.27 17.06 -4.42
C MET A 133 -84.83 17.34 -4.92
N ASP A 134 -84.53 18.58 -5.28
CA ASP A 134 -83.18 18.98 -5.71
C ASP A 134 -82.16 18.83 -4.57
N ARG A 135 -82.52 19.24 -3.34
CA ARG A 135 -81.67 19.01 -2.16
C ARG A 135 -81.46 17.53 -1.86
N LEU A 136 -82.49 16.70 -1.99
CA LEU A 136 -82.38 15.25 -1.78
C LEU A 136 -81.47 14.61 -2.83
N GLN A 137 -81.55 15.06 -4.08
CA GLN A 137 -80.69 14.58 -5.16
C GLN A 137 -79.23 15.00 -4.95
N GLN A 138 -78.99 16.23 -4.50
CA GLN A 138 -77.66 16.73 -4.15
C GLN A 138 -77.03 15.93 -3.00
N ILE A 139 -77.78 15.69 -1.92
CA ILE A 139 -77.34 14.85 -0.79
C ILE A 139 -77.05 13.43 -1.24
N LYS A 140 -77.83 12.89 -2.18
CA LYS A 140 -77.61 11.54 -2.71
C LYS A 140 -76.30 11.45 -3.49
N ILE A 141 -75.98 12.46 -4.31
CA ILE A 141 -74.72 12.57 -5.06
C ILE A 141 -73.54 12.74 -4.10
N GLU A 142 -73.65 13.65 -3.13
CA GLU A 142 -72.61 13.89 -2.13
C GLU A 142 -72.37 12.67 -1.25
N LYS A 143 -73.42 11.95 -0.85
CA LYS A 143 -73.31 10.68 -0.12
C LYS A 143 -72.58 9.63 -0.94
N SER A 144 -72.90 9.46 -2.23
CA SER A 144 -72.19 8.51 -3.10
C SER A 144 -70.71 8.89 -3.27
N LYS A 145 -70.41 10.19 -3.42
CA LYS A 145 -69.04 10.68 -3.56
C LYS A 145 -68.24 10.47 -2.27
N MET A 146 -68.82 10.78 -1.11
CA MET A 146 -68.22 10.53 0.20
C MET A 146 -67.99 9.03 0.47
N GLU A 147 -68.89 8.17 0.02
CA GLU A 147 -68.75 6.72 0.19
C GLU A 147 -67.65 6.14 -0.71
N GLU A 148 -67.47 6.68 -1.91
CA GLU A 148 -66.38 6.33 -2.82
C GLU A 148 -65.03 6.87 -2.33
N GLU A 149 -64.96 8.11 -1.83
CA GLU A 149 -63.78 8.69 -1.16
C GLU A 149 -63.41 7.91 0.11
N LYS A 150 -64.40 7.46 0.89
CA LYS A 150 -64.16 6.58 2.05
C LYS A 150 -63.62 5.22 1.62
N LYS A 151 -64.18 4.61 0.58
CA LYS A 151 -63.75 3.30 0.08
C LYS A 151 -62.31 3.35 -0.44
N THR A 152 -61.99 4.34 -1.25
CA THR A 152 -60.63 4.59 -1.76
C THR A 152 -59.65 4.95 -0.64
N GLY A 153 -60.08 5.73 0.36
CA GLY A 153 -59.29 5.99 1.57
C GLY A 153 -58.97 4.72 2.36
N VAL A 154 -59.95 3.83 2.56
CA VAL A 154 -59.75 2.54 3.23
C VAL A 154 -58.80 1.63 2.44
N GLU A 155 -58.96 1.57 1.11
CA GLU A 155 -58.07 0.80 0.23
C GLU A 155 -56.62 1.33 0.26
N HIS A 156 -56.42 2.65 0.28
CA HIS A 156 -55.10 3.27 0.41
C HIS A 156 -54.45 2.96 1.76
N VAL A 157 -55.20 3.07 2.85
CA VAL A 157 -54.71 2.71 4.21
C VAL A 157 -54.34 1.22 4.27
N ALA A 158 -55.17 0.33 3.72
CA ALA A 158 -54.87 -1.09 3.68
C ALA A 158 -53.59 -1.40 2.86
N LYS A 159 -53.35 -0.65 1.77
CA LYS A 159 -52.11 -0.78 0.98
C LYS A 159 -50.89 -0.32 1.78
N LEU A 160 -50.98 0.82 2.47
CA LEU A 160 -49.91 1.32 3.34
C LEU A 160 -49.57 0.36 4.48
N ILE A 161 -50.57 -0.27 5.10
CA ILE A 161 -50.36 -1.27 6.15
C ILE A 161 -49.56 -2.45 5.59
N LYS A 162 -49.93 -3.00 4.43
CA LYS A 162 -49.18 -4.09 3.79
C LYS A 162 -47.75 -3.70 3.46
N GLU A 163 -47.53 -2.48 2.94
CA GLU A 163 -46.19 -1.97 2.64
C GLU A 163 -45.36 -1.72 3.91
N GLN A 164 -46.01 -1.40 5.04
CA GLN A 164 -45.34 -1.24 6.33
C GLN A 164 -44.96 -2.60 6.91
N GLU A 165 -45.88 -3.56 6.91
CA GLU A 165 -45.61 -4.95 7.34
C GLU A 165 -44.48 -5.58 6.53
N GLN A 166 -44.49 -5.38 5.20
CA GLN A 166 -43.42 -5.85 4.32
C GLN A 166 -42.06 -5.23 4.68
N ARG A 167 -42.01 -3.92 4.92
CA ARG A 167 -40.78 -3.21 5.33
C ARG A 167 -40.30 -3.65 6.71
N ASP A 168 -41.19 -3.97 7.63
CA ASP A 168 -40.84 -4.45 8.97
C ASP A 168 -40.21 -5.85 8.93
N VAL A 169 -40.70 -6.73 8.04
CA VAL A 169 -40.07 -8.03 7.77
C VAL A 169 -38.68 -7.84 7.16
N GLU A 170 -38.55 -7.02 6.11
CA GLU A 170 -37.26 -6.73 5.48
C GLU A 170 -36.24 -6.12 6.44
N LEU A 171 -36.69 -5.20 7.32
CA LEU A 171 -35.85 -4.63 8.38
C LEU A 171 -35.40 -5.68 9.40
N SER A 172 -36.29 -6.62 9.77
CA SER A 172 -35.95 -7.72 10.67
C SER A 172 -34.89 -8.64 10.06
N ASP A 173 -35.07 -9.01 8.78
CA ASP A 173 -34.15 -9.88 8.05
C ASP A 173 -32.76 -9.23 7.90
N LEU A 174 -32.71 -7.96 7.45
CA LEU A 174 -31.47 -7.20 7.33
C LEU A 174 -30.74 -7.05 8.68
N LYS A 175 -31.49 -6.88 9.77
CA LYS A 175 -30.91 -6.78 11.12
C LYS A 175 -30.30 -8.11 11.56
N GLN A 176 -30.93 -9.23 11.22
CA GLN A 176 -30.40 -10.57 11.49
C GLN A 176 -29.15 -10.86 10.65
N GLU A 177 -29.18 -10.54 9.35
CA GLU A 177 -28.03 -10.70 8.46
C GLU A 177 -26.83 -9.87 8.93
N LEU A 178 -27.07 -8.62 9.34
CA LEU A 178 -26.03 -7.74 9.89
C LEU A 178 -25.43 -8.35 11.16
N LYS A 179 -26.25 -8.92 12.04
CA LYS A 179 -25.78 -9.58 13.27
C LYS A 179 -24.90 -10.79 12.95
N LEU A 180 -25.33 -11.65 12.04
CA LEU A 180 -24.58 -12.83 11.59
C LEU A 180 -23.30 -12.44 10.84
N GLY A 181 -23.34 -11.36 10.04
CA GLY A 181 -22.18 -10.80 9.35
C GLY A 181 -21.13 -10.30 10.34
N LYS A 182 -21.55 -9.56 11.38
CA LYS A 182 -20.66 -9.10 12.45
C LYS A 182 -20.00 -10.26 13.19
N GLN A 183 -20.77 -11.27 13.60
CA GLN A 183 -20.24 -12.45 14.28
C GLN A 183 -19.24 -13.24 13.41
N ARG A 184 -19.54 -13.42 12.11
CA ARG A 184 -18.61 -14.06 11.17
C ARG A 184 -17.32 -13.27 11.01
N HIS A 185 -17.42 -11.94 10.90
CA HIS A 185 -16.24 -11.10 10.77
C HIS A 185 -15.37 -11.12 12.03
N GLU A 186 -15.99 -11.04 13.22
CA GLU A 186 -15.29 -11.14 14.50
C GLU A 186 -14.56 -12.49 14.65
N LEU A 187 -15.23 -13.58 14.32
CA LEU A 187 -14.61 -14.91 14.31
C LEU A 187 -13.44 -15.01 13.32
N HIS A 188 -13.61 -14.47 12.11
CA HIS A 188 -12.55 -14.44 11.11
C HIS A 188 -11.34 -13.62 11.56
N CYS A 189 -11.55 -12.46 12.19
CA CYS A 189 -10.47 -11.65 12.76
C CYS A 189 -9.72 -12.42 13.84
N LEU A 190 -10.43 -13.07 14.76
CA LEU A 190 -9.82 -13.92 15.79
C LEU A 190 -9.00 -15.06 15.18
N GLN A 191 -9.55 -15.76 14.18
CA GLN A 191 -8.83 -16.82 13.48
C GLN A 191 -7.54 -16.30 12.84
N MET A 192 -7.62 -15.22 12.05
CA MET A 192 -6.47 -14.61 11.41
C MET A 192 -5.42 -14.14 12.43
N GLU A 193 -5.85 -13.62 13.57
CA GLU A 193 -4.94 -13.20 14.65
C GLU A 193 -4.24 -14.40 15.29
N THR A 194 -4.95 -15.52 15.50
CA THR A 194 -4.33 -16.76 16.01
C THR A 194 -3.36 -17.38 15.01
N GLU A 195 -3.69 -17.40 13.72
CA GLU A 195 -2.81 -17.90 12.66
C GLU A 195 -1.57 -17.01 12.50
N ALA A 196 -1.75 -15.68 12.53
CA ALA A 196 -0.64 -14.73 12.48
C ALA A 196 0.28 -14.87 13.70
N LYS A 197 -0.29 -15.06 14.90
CA LYS A 197 0.48 -15.29 16.13
C LYS A 197 1.24 -16.61 16.09
N ALA A 198 0.58 -17.70 15.68
CA ALA A 198 1.23 -19.00 15.50
C ALA A 198 2.36 -18.94 14.46
N GLY A 199 2.14 -18.24 13.34
CA GLY A 199 3.16 -18.01 12.32
C GLY A 199 4.35 -17.21 12.85
N LYS A 200 4.10 -16.14 13.62
CA LYS A 200 5.13 -15.34 14.27
C LYS A 200 5.96 -16.16 15.25
N ASP A 201 5.31 -16.93 16.12
CA ASP A 201 5.97 -17.77 17.13
C ASP A 201 6.83 -18.86 16.44
N GLY A 202 6.32 -19.45 15.34
CA GLY A 202 7.06 -20.40 14.53
C GLY A 202 8.30 -19.79 13.86
N LEU A 203 8.20 -18.57 13.33
CA LEU A 203 9.35 -17.85 12.77
C LEU A 203 10.37 -17.47 13.85
N GLU A 204 9.92 -17.05 15.03
CA GLU A 204 10.80 -16.73 16.15
C GLU A 204 11.55 -17.97 16.66
N GLY A 205 10.88 -19.12 16.73
CA GLY A 205 11.52 -20.40 17.06
C GLY A 205 12.63 -20.77 16.06
N ARG A 206 12.32 -20.71 14.76
CA ARG A 206 13.31 -20.97 13.70
C ARG A 206 14.48 -19.98 13.72
N MET A 207 14.23 -18.73 14.07
CA MET A 207 15.27 -17.71 14.19
C MET A 207 16.25 -18.05 15.30
N LYS A 208 15.75 -18.47 16.48
CA LYS A 208 16.58 -18.92 17.61
C LYS A 208 17.38 -20.18 17.28
N GLU A 209 16.78 -21.14 16.59
CA GLU A 209 17.48 -22.35 16.12
C GLU A 209 18.62 -22.00 15.16
N LEU A 210 18.37 -21.12 14.18
CA LEU A 210 19.39 -20.66 13.25
C LEU A 210 20.50 -19.88 13.96
N GLU A 211 20.17 -19.08 14.96
CA GLU A 211 21.14 -18.33 15.75
C GLU A 211 22.08 -19.26 16.53
N ILE A 212 21.54 -20.32 17.14
CA ILE A 212 22.35 -21.38 17.80
C ILE A 212 23.26 -22.07 16.78
N LEU A 213 22.71 -22.51 15.65
CA LEU A 213 23.49 -23.22 14.61
C LEU A 213 24.60 -22.34 14.03
N LEU A 214 24.34 -21.04 13.90
CA LEU A 214 25.31 -20.07 13.40
C LEU A 214 26.44 -19.85 14.41
N GLU A 215 26.13 -19.79 15.70
CA GLU A 215 27.15 -19.70 16.76
C GLU A 215 27.99 -20.99 16.85
N ASP A 216 27.38 -22.17 16.72
CA ASP A 216 28.10 -23.44 16.65
C ASP A 216 29.05 -23.50 15.45
N SER A 217 28.61 -23.07 14.27
CA SER A 217 29.46 -22.97 13.08
C SER A 217 30.63 -21.99 13.30
N ARG A 218 30.38 -20.81 13.89
CA ARG A 218 31.44 -19.85 14.26
C ARG A 218 32.44 -20.46 15.24
N ASN A 219 31.97 -21.24 16.22
CA ASN A 219 32.84 -21.96 17.15
C ASN A 219 33.72 -22.99 16.43
N GLN A 220 33.17 -23.75 15.50
CA GLN A 220 33.94 -24.70 14.69
C GLN A 220 35.01 -23.99 13.86
N VAL A 221 34.66 -22.88 13.22
CA VAL A 221 35.61 -22.05 12.46
C VAL A 221 36.75 -21.56 13.37
N ARG A 222 36.44 -21.00 14.54
CA ARG A 222 37.45 -20.56 15.52
C ARG A 222 38.41 -21.68 15.91
N VAL A 223 37.89 -22.89 16.18
CA VAL A 223 38.71 -24.05 16.55
C VAL A 223 39.61 -24.47 15.38
N LEU A 224 39.09 -24.52 14.16
CA LEU A 224 39.86 -24.87 12.97
C LEU A 224 40.93 -23.83 12.64
N GLU A 225 40.63 -22.54 12.79
CA GLU A 225 41.59 -21.45 12.63
C GLU A 225 42.73 -21.57 13.65
N ALA A 226 42.40 -21.77 14.93
CA ALA A 226 43.40 -21.94 15.98
C ALA A 226 44.29 -23.18 15.74
N TYR A 227 43.69 -24.29 15.31
CA TYR A 227 44.43 -25.50 14.92
C TYR A 227 45.35 -25.25 13.73
N SER A 228 44.85 -24.59 12.68
CA SER A 228 45.63 -24.22 11.49
C SER A 228 46.80 -23.31 11.84
N GLN A 229 46.57 -22.28 12.65
CA GLN A 229 47.58 -21.35 13.12
C GLN A 229 48.66 -22.06 13.96
N SER A 230 48.26 -22.93 14.87
CA SER A 230 49.19 -23.76 15.66
C SER A 230 50.05 -24.65 14.76
N LYS A 231 49.44 -25.31 13.77
CA LYS A 231 50.13 -26.18 12.82
C LYS A 231 51.11 -25.39 11.94
N SER A 232 50.71 -24.21 11.44
CA SER A 232 51.58 -23.29 10.69
C SER A 232 52.79 -22.86 11.52
N ASN A 233 52.57 -22.44 12.78
CA ASN A 233 53.64 -22.06 13.70
C ASN A 233 54.62 -23.21 13.95
N MET A 234 54.13 -24.44 14.09
CA MET A 234 55.00 -25.62 14.20
C MET A 234 55.84 -25.83 12.93
N PHE A 235 55.24 -25.69 11.74
CA PHE A 235 55.99 -25.82 10.49
C PHE A 235 57.05 -24.73 10.34
N ASN A 236 56.73 -23.48 10.65
CA ASN A 236 57.69 -22.38 10.62
C ASN A 236 58.88 -22.63 11.57
N LYS A 237 58.62 -23.18 12.77
CA LYS A 237 59.68 -23.60 13.68
C LYS A 237 60.56 -24.70 13.08
N LYS A 238 59.96 -25.72 12.45
CA LYS A 238 60.69 -26.81 11.78
C LYS A 238 61.52 -26.28 10.61
N GLU A 239 60.95 -25.40 9.80
CA GLU A 239 61.63 -24.75 8.69
C GLU A 239 62.85 -23.95 9.17
N HIS A 240 62.68 -23.15 10.23
CA HIS A 240 63.78 -22.40 10.82
C HIS A 240 64.91 -23.32 11.32
N ILE A 241 64.57 -24.42 11.99
CA ILE A 241 65.55 -25.42 12.45
C ILE A 241 66.29 -26.02 11.25
N PHE A 242 65.56 -26.42 10.20
CA PHE A 242 66.16 -27.00 9.00
C PHE A 242 67.06 -26.01 8.27
N LYS A 243 66.63 -24.75 8.15
CA LYS A 243 67.43 -23.68 7.57
C LYS A 243 68.73 -23.47 8.32
N SER A 244 68.67 -23.35 9.65
CA SER A 244 69.85 -23.21 10.51
C SER A 244 70.79 -24.41 10.40
N PHE A 245 70.24 -25.62 10.30
CA PHE A 245 71.03 -26.84 10.08
C PHE A 245 71.76 -26.80 8.73
N VAL A 246 71.07 -26.44 7.64
CA VAL A 246 71.67 -26.33 6.30
C VAL A 246 72.77 -25.26 6.28
N GLU A 247 72.52 -24.11 6.89
CA GLU A 247 73.51 -23.03 6.99
C GLU A 247 74.76 -23.47 7.76
N PHE A 248 74.59 -24.21 8.86
CA PHE A 248 75.69 -24.78 9.62
C PHE A 248 76.51 -25.77 8.80
N GLN A 249 75.85 -26.73 8.14
CA GLN A 249 76.52 -27.73 7.31
C GLN A 249 77.26 -27.09 6.13
N PHE A 250 76.65 -26.08 5.50
CA PHE A 250 77.28 -25.32 4.42
C PHE A 250 78.52 -24.58 4.91
N GLY A 251 78.46 -23.97 6.10
CA GLY A 251 79.62 -23.34 6.74
C GLY A 251 80.78 -24.31 6.95
N ALA A 252 80.51 -25.48 7.54
CA ALA A 252 81.52 -26.52 7.76
C ALA A 252 82.13 -27.03 6.45
N LEU A 253 81.31 -27.23 5.41
CA LEU A 253 81.79 -27.66 4.10
C LEU A 253 82.69 -26.60 3.45
N LYS A 254 82.34 -25.33 3.57
CA LYS A 254 83.15 -24.22 3.06
C LYS A 254 84.52 -24.15 3.75
N GLU A 255 84.56 -24.35 5.07
CA GLU A 255 85.82 -24.40 5.82
C GLU A 255 86.70 -25.57 5.37
N LEU A 256 86.11 -26.76 5.18
CA LEU A 256 86.83 -27.92 4.67
C LEU A 256 87.38 -27.69 3.26
N MET A 257 86.62 -27.03 2.38
CA MET A 257 87.09 -26.65 1.04
C MET A 257 88.30 -25.72 1.08
N LEU A 258 88.28 -24.70 1.95
CA LEU A 258 89.42 -23.79 2.13
C LEU A 258 90.66 -24.54 2.64
N ASN A 259 90.49 -25.44 3.61
CA ASN A 259 91.58 -26.26 4.13
C ASN A 259 92.16 -27.20 3.05
N LEU A 260 91.32 -27.75 2.17
CA LEU A 260 91.77 -28.57 1.04
C LEU A 260 92.58 -27.74 0.03
N GLU A 261 92.15 -26.51 -0.25
CA GLU A 261 92.87 -25.59 -1.12
C GLU A 261 94.25 -25.21 -0.54
N GLU A 262 94.32 -24.92 0.76
CA GLU A 262 95.59 -24.72 1.45
C GLU A 262 96.48 -25.97 1.40
N PHE A 263 95.91 -27.16 1.60
CA PHE A 263 96.66 -28.40 1.52
C PHE A 263 97.23 -28.63 0.12
N ASN A 264 96.45 -28.31 -0.92
CA ASN A 264 96.91 -28.39 -2.30
C ASN A 264 98.06 -27.41 -2.57
N ASP A 265 97.97 -26.15 -2.12
CA ASP A 265 99.07 -25.18 -2.24
C ASP A 265 100.35 -25.66 -1.52
N ARG A 266 100.20 -26.19 -0.30
CA ARG A 266 101.32 -26.82 0.42
C ARG A 266 101.88 -28.02 -0.33
N GLY A 267 101.03 -28.83 -0.97
CA GLY A 267 101.43 -29.95 -1.81
C GLY A 267 102.28 -29.52 -3.00
N VAL A 268 101.90 -28.45 -3.69
CA VAL A 268 102.68 -27.86 -4.80
C VAL A 268 104.04 -27.37 -4.29
N LYS A 269 104.07 -26.66 -3.15
CA LYS A 269 105.32 -26.20 -2.53
C LYS A 269 106.24 -27.34 -2.12
N LEU A 270 105.68 -28.40 -1.53
CA LEU A 270 106.44 -29.59 -1.14
C LEU A 270 107.04 -30.29 -2.37
N LYS A 271 106.27 -30.40 -3.46
CA LYS A 271 106.76 -30.98 -4.71
C LYS A 271 107.94 -30.20 -5.28
N ALA A 272 107.83 -28.87 -5.33
CA ALA A 272 108.93 -28.01 -5.76
C ALA A 272 110.19 -28.17 -4.89
N LEU A 273 110.03 -28.33 -3.57
CA LEU A 273 111.16 -28.56 -2.66
C LEU A 273 111.82 -29.93 -2.88
N ILE A 274 111.02 -30.98 -3.11
CA ILE A 274 111.54 -32.32 -3.44
C ILE A 274 112.33 -32.28 -4.73
N ASP A 275 111.79 -31.62 -5.76
CA ASP A 275 112.44 -31.50 -7.07
C ASP A 275 113.76 -30.73 -6.94
N ALA A 276 113.79 -29.59 -6.22
CA ALA A 276 115.01 -28.83 -5.94
C ALA A 276 116.05 -29.62 -5.13
N THR A 277 115.60 -30.46 -4.19
CA THR A 277 116.49 -31.35 -3.42
C THR A 277 117.10 -32.42 -4.33
N GLY A 278 116.32 -32.97 -5.25
CA GLY A 278 116.79 -33.89 -6.29
C GLY A 278 117.86 -33.24 -7.17
N ASP A 279 117.60 -32.04 -7.67
CA ASP A 279 118.55 -31.28 -8.48
C ASP A 279 119.84 -30.97 -7.71
N TYR A 280 119.72 -30.61 -6.44
CA TYR A 280 120.88 -30.37 -5.57
C TYR A 280 121.76 -31.63 -5.41
N HIS A 281 121.14 -32.82 -5.29
CA HIS A 281 121.89 -34.07 -5.23
C HIS A 281 122.65 -34.37 -6.53
N ILE A 282 122.08 -34.04 -7.69
CA ILE A 282 122.75 -34.15 -8.99
C ILE A 282 123.96 -33.21 -9.03
N VAL A 283 123.80 -31.94 -8.65
CA VAL A 283 124.90 -30.97 -8.59
C VAL A 283 125.99 -31.42 -7.62
N LEU A 284 125.62 -31.96 -6.46
CA LEU A 284 126.58 -32.52 -5.50
C LEU A 284 127.36 -33.71 -6.07
N ALA A 285 126.69 -34.61 -6.79
CA ALA A 285 127.33 -35.74 -7.44
C ALA A 285 128.34 -35.28 -8.50
N GLU A 286 127.96 -34.28 -9.29
CA GLU A 286 128.81 -33.70 -10.32
C GLU A 286 130.01 -32.95 -9.73
N ASN A 287 129.81 -32.20 -8.64
CA ASN A 287 130.90 -31.58 -7.88
C ASN A 287 131.87 -32.64 -7.33
N ARG A 288 131.37 -33.78 -6.85
CA ARG A 288 132.21 -34.90 -6.43
C ARG A 288 133.02 -35.47 -7.59
N ARG A 289 132.40 -35.68 -8.75
CA ARG A 289 133.07 -36.17 -9.98
C ARG A 289 134.19 -35.22 -10.41
N MET A 290 133.89 -33.95 -10.63
CA MET A 290 134.88 -32.95 -11.06
C MET A 290 136.02 -32.79 -10.05
N PHE A 291 135.72 -32.79 -8.75
CA PHE A 291 136.75 -32.71 -7.72
C PHE A 291 137.70 -33.91 -7.76
N ASN A 292 137.17 -35.12 -7.93
CA ASN A 292 137.99 -36.32 -8.07
C ASN A 292 138.86 -36.25 -9.33
N GLU A 293 138.30 -35.83 -10.47
CA GLU A 293 139.04 -35.64 -11.72
C GLU A 293 140.19 -34.63 -11.58
N LEU A 294 139.94 -33.49 -10.94
CA LEU A 294 140.99 -32.51 -10.65
C LEU A 294 142.11 -33.10 -9.79
N GLN A 295 141.77 -33.99 -8.85
CA GLN A 295 142.75 -34.61 -7.96
C GLN A 295 143.56 -35.71 -8.66
N GLU A 296 142.94 -36.47 -9.57
CA GLU A 296 143.59 -37.44 -10.45
C GLU A 296 144.55 -36.76 -11.42
N LEU A 297 144.16 -35.64 -12.04
CA LEU A 297 145.01 -34.85 -12.94
C LEU A 297 146.27 -34.32 -12.24
N LYS A 298 146.16 -33.95 -10.96
CA LYS A 298 147.32 -33.58 -10.13
C LYS A 298 148.22 -34.78 -9.76
N GLY A 299 147.79 -36.00 -10.06
CA GLY A 299 148.45 -37.25 -9.72
C GLY A 299 147.91 -37.87 -8.43
N ASN A 300 147.64 -39.17 -8.49
CA ASN A 300 147.18 -40.00 -7.37
C ASN A 300 148.28 -40.23 -6.31
N ILE A 301 149.54 -40.22 -6.74
CA ILE A 301 150.70 -40.28 -5.86
C ILE A 301 151.35 -38.89 -5.88
N ARG A 302 151.42 -38.27 -4.70
CA ARG A 302 152.07 -36.96 -4.52
C ARG A 302 153.18 -37.11 -3.51
N VAL A 303 154.40 -36.77 -3.91
CA VAL A 303 155.57 -36.80 -3.06
C VAL A 303 155.94 -35.37 -2.70
N TYR A 304 155.76 -35.03 -1.43
CA TYR A 304 156.13 -33.74 -0.87
C TYR A 304 157.46 -33.86 -0.14
N CYS A 305 158.28 -32.81 -0.22
CA CYS A 305 159.47 -32.68 0.60
C CYS A 305 159.30 -31.48 1.53
N GLN A 306 159.48 -31.68 2.83
CA GLN A 306 159.51 -30.59 3.80
C GLN A 306 160.88 -30.54 4.45
N ILE A 307 161.57 -29.41 4.30
CA ILE A 307 162.87 -29.17 4.90
C ILE A 307 162.60 -28.61 6.29
N ARG A 308 162.99 -29.36 7.33
CA ARG A 308 162.85 -28.91 8.72
C ARG A 308 163.93 -27.86 9.03
N PRO A 309 163.60 -26.73 9.67
CA PRO A 309 164.60 -25.79 10.17
C PRO A 309 165.49 -26.45 11.22
N PHE A 310 166.76 -26.07 11.24
CA PHE A 310 167.71 -26.57 12.23
C PHE A 310 167.33 -26.07 13.63
N LEU A 311 167.41 -26.95 14.63
CA LEU A 311 167.21 -26.56 16.02
C LEU A 311 168.43 -25.74 16.51
N PRO A 312 168.24 -24.79 17.44
CA PRO A 312 169.34 -24.04 18.04
C PRO A 312 170.39 -25.01 18.64
N GLY A 313 171.63 -24.97 18.14
CA GLY A 313 172.73 -25.86 18.55
C GLY A 313 173.12 -26.94 17.54
N GLN A 314 172.42 -27.08 16.41
CA GLN A 314 172.61 -28.18 15.44
C GLN A 314 173.47 -27.83 14.20
N ALA A 315 174.23 -26.73 14.24
CA ALA A 315 174.99 -26.24 13.09
C ALA A 315 176.49 -26.53 13.25
N ALA A 316 177.08 -27.42 12.43
CA ALA A 316 178.51 -27.33 12.08
C ALA A 316 179.05 -28.29 10.99
N LYS A 317 178.47 -29.49 10.72
CA LYS A 317 179.19 -30.50 9.89
C LYS A 317 178.36 -31.33 8.90
N HIS A 318 177.20 -30.86 8.43
CA HIS A 318 176.26 -31.72 7.69
C HIS A 318 175.64 -31.05 6.46
N THR A 319 175.26 -31.90 5.51
CA THR A 319 174.51 -31.66 4.26
C THR A 319 173.64 -30.40 4.25
N THR A 320 173.90 -29.47 3.32
CA THR A 320 173.21 -28.17 3.18
C THR A 320 172.34 -28.13 1.93
N VAL A 321 171.17 -27.49 2.02
CA VAL A 321 170.30 -27.21 0.87
C VAL A 321 170.92 -26.11 0.02
N GLU A 322 171.21 -26.41 -1.25
CA GLU A 322 171.85 -25.47 -2.19
C GLU A 322 170.80 -24.67 -2.96
N TYR A 323 169.72 -25.32 -3.41
CA TYR A 323 168.70 -24.69 -4.25
C TYR A 323 167.34 -25.38 -4.09
N ILE A 324 166.29 -24.56 -3.99
CA ILE A 324 164.89 -24.98 -4.05
C ILE A 324 164.30 -24.29 -5.30
N GLY A 325 163.91 -25.08 -6.30
CA GLY A 325 163.31 -24.59 -7.54
C GLY A 325 161.79 -24.55 -7.51
N GLU A 326 161.20 -23.71 -8.37
CA GLU A 326 159.76 -23.41 -8.41
C GLU A 326 158.88 -24.59 -8.87
N HIS A 327 159.47 -25.66 -9.42
CA HIS A 327 158.77 -26.85 -9.91
C HIS A 327 159.10 -28.13 -9.12
N GLY A 328 159.40 -27.98 -7.83
CA GLY A 328 159.67 -29.10 -6.94
C GLY A 328 161.05 -29.72 -7.15
N GLU A 329 162.01 -28.96 -7.67
CA GLU A 329 163.41 -29.39 -7.80
C GLU A 329 164.21 -29.01 -6.56
N LEU A 330 164.89 -29.99 -5.95
CA LEU A 330 165.71 -29.79 -4.74
C LEU A 330 167.14 -30.22 -5.03
N ALA A 331 168.10 -29.31 -4.85
CA ALA A 331 169.51 -29.64 -4.87
C ALA A 331 170.09 -29.58 -3.46
N ILE A 332 170.73 -30.67 -3.05
CA ILE A 332 171.38 -30.82 -1.75
C ILE A 332 172.86 -31.07 -1.98
N VAL A 333 173.71 -30.37 -1.22
CA VAL A 333 175.16 -30.52 -1.26
C VAL A 333 175.68 -31.06 0.06
N ASN A 334 176.47 -32.13 0.00
CA ASN A 334 177.18 -32.65 1.16
C ASN A 334 178.67 -32.29 1.08
N PRO A 335 179.19 -31.42 1.96
CA PRO A 335 180.60 -31.03 1.98
C PRO A 335 181.56 -32.18 2.33
N SER A 336 181.09 -33.27 2.95
CA SER A 336 181.93 -34.37 3.46
C SER A 336 182.14 -35.53 2.48
N LYS A 337 181.50 -35.53 1.30
CA LYS A 337 181.65 -36.57 0.25
C LYS A 337 182.33 -36.00 -0.99
N GLN A 338 183.26 -36.75 -1.61
CA GLN A 338 183.96 -36.33 -2.85
C GLN A 338 183.39 -37.05 -4.09
N GLY A 339 183.32 -36.36 -5.24
CA GLY A 339 182.86 -36.91 -6.52
C GLY A 339 181.37 -36.71 -6.82
N LYS A 340 180.78 -37.60 -7.64
CA LYS A 340 179.36 -37.53 -8.09
C LYS A 340 178.34 -37.50 -6.94
N ASP A 341 178.71 -37.98 -5.76
CA ASP A 341 177.86 -37.99 -4.56
C ASP A 341 177.86 -36.67 -3.76
N ARG A 342 178.66 -35.68 -4.16
CA ARG A 342 178.73 -34.36 -3.48
C ARG A 342 177.42 -33.57 -3.63
N ARG A 343 176.75 -33.68 -4.78
CA ARG A 343 175.52 -32.94 -5.11
C ARG A 343 174.45 -33.93 -5.55
N ARG A 344 173.30 -33.91 -4.88
CA ARG A 344 172.15 -34.76 -5.23
C ARG A 344 170.97 -33.88 -5.57
N ASN A 345 170.38 -34.16 -6.73
CA ASN A 345 169.17 -33.49 -7.20
C ASN A 345 167.99 -34.43 -7.05
N PHE A 346 166.90 -33.91 -6.50
CA PHE A 346 165.65 -34.61 -6.31
C PHE A 346 164.52 -33.82 -6.97
N LYS A 347 163.49 -34.53 -7.45
CA LYS A 347 162.28 -33.92 -7.99
C LYS A 347 161.07 -34.43 -7.22
N PHE A 348 160.31 -33.50 -6.70
CA PHE A 348 159.12 -33.69 -5.88
C PHE A 348 157.93 -32.96 -6.52
N ASN A 349 156.72 -33.26 -6.08
CA ASN A 349 155.54 -32.51 -6.51
C ASN A 349 155.54 -31.09 -5.94
N LYS A 350 156.02 -30.90 -4.70
CA LYS A 350 156.28 -29.60 -4.08
C LYS A 350 157.30 -29.74 -2.96
N ILE A 351 158.10 -28.69 -2.78
CA ILE A 351 159.07 -28.58 -1.70
C ILE A 351 158.64 -27.43 -0.78
N PHE A 352 158.55 -27.72 0.51
CA PHE A 352 158.31 -26.76 1.58
C PHE A 352 159.64 -26.44 2.25
N GLY A 353 160.02 -25.16 2.25
CA GLY A 353 161.29 -24.70 2.81
C GLY A 353 161.30 -24.69 4.34
N PRO A 354 162.43 -24.34 4.96
CA PRO A 354 162.55 -24.21 6.42
C PRO A 354 161.57 -23.21 7.05
N GLU A 355 161.22 -22.17 6.30
CA GLU A 355 160.30 -21.10 6.72
C GLU A 355 158.82 -21.44 6.45
N SER A 356 158.54 -22.55 5.76
CA SER A 356 157.16 -22.94 5.44
C SER A 356 156.42 -23.35 6.71
N THR A 357 155.27 -22.74 6.93
CA THR A 357 154.45 -23.02 8.11
C THR A 357 153.64 -24.30 7.96
N GLN A 358 153.21 -24.87 9.08
CA GLN A 358 152.31 -26.02 9.07
C GLN A 358 150.98 -25.72 8.33
N ALA A 359 150.52 -24.47 8.37
CA ALA A 359 149.33 -24.03 7.67
C ALA A 359 149.49 -24.13 6.14
N GLU A 360 150.64 -23.74 5.60
CA GLU A 360 150.93 -23.85 4.16
C GLU A 360 150.99 -25.29 3.68
N VAL A 361 151.58 -26.18 4.49
CA VAL A 361 151.60 -27.63 4.20
C VAL A 361 150.18 -28.20 4.25
N TYR A 362 149.37 -27.77 5.23
CA TYR A 362 147.98 -28.20 5.35
C TYR A 362 147.13 -27.72 4.17
N LEU A 363 147.26 -26.47 3.72
CA LEU A 363 146.47 -25.96 2.58
C LEU A 363 146.64 -26.78 1.30
N ASP A 364 147.85 -27.27 1.04
CA ASP A 364 148.14 -28.11 -0.12
C ASP A 364 147.66 -29.56 0.03
N THR A 365 147.62 -30.07 1.27
CA THR A 365 147.20 -31.44 1.59
C THR A 365 145.70 -31.54 1.93
N GLN A 366 145.04 -30.43 2.25
CA GLN A 366 143.61 -30.33 2.58
C GLN A 366 142.70 -30.94 1.50
N PRO A 367 142.93 -30.74 0.19
CA PRO A 367 142.11 -31.38 -0.84
C PRO A 367 142.15 -32.92 -0.76
N LEU A 368 143.26 -33.52 -0.30
CA LEU A 368 143.34 -34.95 -0.07
C LEU A 368 142.41 -35.33 1.08
N ILE A 369 142.48 -34.67 2.23
CA ILE A 369 141.56 -34.94 3.35
C ILE A 369 140.08 -34.85 2.92
N TRP A 370 139.75 -33.90 2.03
CA TRP A 370 138.41 -33.81 1.45
C TRP A 370 138.05 -35.00 0.54
N CYS A 371 138.99 -35.57 -0.23
CA CYS A 371 138.77 -36.83 -0.95
C CYS A 371 138.35 -37.96 0.02
N LYS A 372 138.94 -38.04 1.22
CA LYS A 372 138.61 -39.07 2.21
C LYS A 372 137.19 -38.93 2.74
N SER A 373 136.79 -37.70 3.09
CA SER A 373 135.41 -37.40 3.52
C SER A 373 134.38 -37.73 2.44
N ARG A 374 134.77 -37.65 1.16
CA ARG A 374 133.96 -38.03 -0.01
C ARG A 374 134.04 -39.53 -0.37
N GLY A 375 134.69 -40.37 0.45
CA GLY A 375 134.69 -41.84 0.31
C GLY A 375 135.94 -42.44 -0.34
N ASN A 376 136.91 -41.63 -0.78
CA ASN A 376 138.15 -42.15 -1.37
C ASN A 376 139.12 -42.67 -0.31
N LYS A 377 139.93 -43.68 -0.63
CA LYS A 377 141.00 -44.17 0.26
C LYS A 377 142.25 -43.31 0.09
N ILE A 378 142.90 -42.95 1.20
CA ILE A 378 144.12 -42.14 1.22
C ILE A 378 145.12 -42.84 2.11
N PHE A 379 146.34 -42.93 1.62
CA PHE A 379 147.47 -43.46 2.35
C PHE A 379 148.51 -42.36 2.44
N GLU A 380 148.96 -42.07 3.66
CA GLU A 380 150.04 -41.14 3.92
C GLU A 380 151.21 -41.92 4.52
N SER A 381 152.39 -41.72 3.97
CA SER A 381 153.63 -42.32 4.45
C SER A 381 154.65 -41.21 4.65
N ILE A 382 154.99 -40.94 5.90
CA ILE A 382 156.01 -39.96 6.26
C ILE A 382 157.33 -40.71 6.44
N LYS A 383 158.34 -40.36 5.64
CA LYS A 383 159.73 -40.81 5.83
C LYS A 383 160.56 -39.62 6.26
N VAL A 384 161.10 -39.70 7.47
CA VAL A 384 162.04 -38.69 7.98
C VAL A 384 163.44 -39.13 7.57
N TYR A 385 164.07 -38.35 6.69
CA TYR A 385 165.45 -38.57 6.32
C TYR A 385 166.35 -37.72 7.20
N SER A 386 167.17 -38.38 8.01
CA SER A 386 168.26 -37.73 8.72
C SER A 386 169.49 -37.71 7.82
N PRO A 387 170.12 -36.56 7.55
CA PRO A 387 171.38 -36.53 6.79
C PRO A 387 172.58 -37.15 7.56
N PHE A 388 172.33 -37.72 8.75
CA PHE A 388 173.32 -38.30 9.65
C PHE A 388 173.42 -39.84 9.57
N GLU A 389 172.55 -40.51 8.80
CA GLU A 389 172.57 -41.97 8.56
C GLU A 389 172.69 -42.34 7.07
#